data_AF-A0A2B7Z7P7-F1
#
_entry.id   AF-A0A2B7Z7P7-F1
#
_cell.length_a   1.000
_cell.length_b   1.000
_cell.length_c   1.000
_cell.angle_alpha   90.00
_cell.angle_beta   90.00
_cell.angle_gamma   90.00
#
_symmetry.space_group_name_H-M   'P 1'
#
loop_
_entity.id
_entity.type
_entity.pdbx_description
1 polymer ?
#
loop_
_entity_poly.entity_id
_entity_poly.type
_entity_poly.pdbx_seq_one_letter_code
_entity_poly.pdbx_strand_id
1 'polypeptide(L)'
;MTTETPPTSSKKLYTGSCHCGFVKYTMNVDINKSTPSRCNCTICVRKGTISVRAEKREDITLLAPASMDELTEYTFGQKMAHHYFCKTCGVPCFTFGSYGDVQFWAINGLTIDTDQGIDWSTIRLQYWDGRGWDGENGAENGGWSKGSRSEPYPHGSWVKMSHRKFEAPRHGSLAFLPRKRSARHRGKVKSFPKDDPKKPVHLTAAMGYKAGMTTIVRDLERPGAKMHKKEIVEAVTIVETPPMIAVGVVGYIETPRGLRSLTTVWAEHLSDEVKRRFYKNWYKSKKKAFTKYAKNHSENTGASVSRELERIKKYCTVIRVLAHTQIRKTPLKQKKAHLMEVQVNGGSVADKVDFAHGLFEKPIEIDSVFEKDEMIDVIAVTKGQGFTGVTARWGTKKLPRKTHKGLRKVACIGAWHPSHVQWTVARAGQDGYHHRTSANHKIYRIGKGADEGNASTEFDVSKKQITPMGGFVRYGEVKNDYVMIKGSVPGVKKRVLTLRKTLYPQVSRRALEKVELKWIDTSSKFGHGAFQTAAEKRAFMGTLKKDLVTPA
;
A
#
# COMPACT_ATOMS: atom_id res chain seq x y z
N MET A 1 3.70 -79.96 31.80
CA MET A 1 3.23 -78.72 32.46
C MET A 1 3.82 -77.54 31.72
N THR A 2 3.14 -77.08 30.67
CA THR A 2 3.45 -75.83 29.97
C THR A 2 2.56 -74.76 30.57
N THR A 3 3.17 -73.84 31.30
CA THR A 3 2.51 -72.73 31.99
C THR A 3 1.98 -71.73 30.96
N GLU A 4 0.65 -71.67 30.80
CA GLU A 4 -0.02 -70.56 30.13
C GLU A 4 0.08 -69.32 31.02
N THR A 5 0.80 -68.30 30.55
CA THR A 5 0.76 -66.96 31.13
C THR A 5 -0.55 -66.30 30.70
N PRO A 6 -1.39 -65.79 31.62
CA PRO A 6 -2.62 -65.09 31.25
C PRO A 6 -2.27 -63.76 30.54
N PRO A 7 -3.07 -63.30 29.56
CA PRO A 7 -2.80 -62.06 28.85
C PRO A 7 -3.03 -60.86 29.79
N THR A 8 -1.94 -60.24 30.22
CA THR A 8 -1.93 -58.97 30.96
C THR A 8 -2.55 -57.87 30.08
N SER A 9 -3.57 -57.17 30.57
CA SER A 9 -4.26 -56.13 29.81
C SER A 9 -3.35 -54.93 29.49
N SER A 10 -3.03 -54.69 28.22
CA SER A 10 -2.17 -53.60 27.72
C SER A 10 -2.90 -52.27 27.49
N LYS A 11 -3.75 -51.82 28.43
CA LYS A 11 -4.38 -50.49 28.32
C LYS A 11 -3.33 -49.38 28.48
N LYS A 12 -3.34 -48.39 27.58
CA LYS A 12 -2.50 -47.18 27.67
C LYS A 12 -3.39 -45.96 27.89
N LEU A 13 -2.95 -45.07 28.77
CA LEU A 13 -3.60 -43.78 29.00
C LEU A 13 -3.22 -42.79 27.89
N TYR A 14 -4.23 -42.20 27.27
CA TYR A 14 -4.09 -41.16 26.25
C TYR A 14 -4.76 -39.86 26.71
N THR A 15 -4.15 -38.73 26.43
CA THR A 15 -4.75 -37.40 26.59
C THR A 15 -5.33 -36.89 25.27
N GLY A 16 -6.38 -36.10 25.32
CA GLY A 16 -6.92 -35.48 24.11
C GLY A 16 -7.59 -34.15 24.40
N SER A 17 -7.70 -33.34 23.36
CA SER A 17 -8.29 -32.02 23.45
C SER A 17 -9.00 -31.58 22.17
N CYS A 18 -9.93 -30.65 22.29
CA CYS A 18 -10.45 -29.93 21.12
C CYS A 18 -9.42 -28.91 20.61
N HIS A 19 -9.61 -28.38 19.40
CA HIS A 19 -8.67 -27.44 18.79
C HIS A 19 -8.35 -26.19 19.64
N CYS A 20 -9.33 -25.65 20.37
CA CYS A 20 -9.11 -24.48 21.23
C CYS A 20 -8.69 -24.82 22.67
N GLY A 21 -8.59 -26.11 23.03
CA GLY A 21 -8.21 -26.57 24.37
C GLY A 21 -9.29 -26.40 25.46
N PHE A 22 -10.51 -25.98 25.10
CA PHE A 22 -11.63 -25.87 26.06
C PHE A 22 -12.10 -27.23 26.57
N VAL A 23 -12.13 -28.22 25.67
CA VAL A 23 -12.42 -29.61 26.02
C VAL A 23 -11.11 -30.35 26.16
N LYS A 24 -10.89 -30.98 27.31
CA LYS A 24 -9.73 -31.83 27.60
C LYS A 24 -10.20 -33.10 28.27
N TYR A 25 -9.61 -34.23 27.92
CA TYR A 25 -9.99 -35.51 28.49
C TYR A 25 -8.80 -36.47 28.52
N THR A 26 -8.96 -37.55 29.27
CA THR A 26 -8.11 -38.73 29.18
C THR A 26 -8.94 -39.95 28.79
N MET A 27 -8.31 -40.90 28.10
CA MET A 27 -8.92 -42.18 27.78
C MET A 27 -7.91 -43.32 27.97
N ASN A 28 -8.30 -44.33 28.74
CA ASN A 28 -7.49 -45.52 28.98
C ASN A 28 -7.95 -46.66 28.06
N VAL A 29 -7.22 -46.92 26.97
CA VAL A 29 -7.64 -47.89 25.96
C VAL A 29 -6.46 -48.68 25.44
N ASP A 30 -6.72 -49.92 25.04
CA ASP A 30 -5.83 -50.64 24.14
C ASP A 30 -6.34 -50.45 22.70
N ILE A 31 -5.70 -49.55 21.95
CA ILE A 31 -6.07 -49.20 20.57
C ILE A 31 -6.01 -50.43 19.65
N ASN A 32 -5.12 -51.39 19.91
CA ASN A 32 -5.00 -52.58 19.06
C ASN A 32 -6.16 -53.56 19.27
N LYS A 33 -6.67 -53.63 20.51
CA LYS A 33 -7.82 -54.48 20.85
C LYS A 33 -9.17 -53.82 20.52
N SER A 34 -9.30 -52.52 20.76
CA SER A 34 -10.56 -51.78 20.54
C SER A 34 -10.84 -51.44 19.07
N THR A 35 -9.94 -51.79 18.14
CA THR A 35 -9.93 -51.53 16.69
C THR A 35 -10.66 -50.23 16.29
N PRO A 36 -9.95 -49.10 16.17
CA PRO A 36 -10.55 -47.83 15.79
C PRO A 36 -11.36 -47.96 14.50
N SER A 37 -12.51 -47.29 14.47
CA SER A 37 -13.50 -47.53 13.43
C SER A 37 -13.91 -46.27 12.68
N ARG A 38 -14.33 -46.43 11.42
CA ARG A 38 -14.91 -45.36 10.62
C ARG A 38 -16.23 -45.79 10.03
N CYS A 39 -17.10 -44.82 9.84
CA CYS A 39 -18.43 -45.02 9.29
C CYS A 39 -18.67 -44.03 8.13
N ASN A 40 -19.33 -44.49 7.06
CA ASN A 40 -19.66 -43.65 5.89
C ASN A 40 -20.93 -42.81 6.07
N CYS A 41 -21.55 -42.84 7.25
CA CYS A 41 -22.73 -42.06 7.57
C CYS A 41 -22.49 -40.56 7.32
N THR A 42 -23.53 -39.81 6.94
CA THR A 42 -23.39 -38.42 6.49
C THR A 42 -22.74 -37.51 7.54
N ILE A 43 -23.01 -37.73 8.83
CA ILE A 43 -22.36 -36.99 9.92
C ILE A 43 -20.92 -37.45 10.17
N CYS A 44 -20.67 -38.76 10.13
CA CYS A 44 -19.38 -39.38 10.42
C CYS A 44 -18.31 -38.91 9.43
N VAL A 45 -18.69 -38.87 8.14
CA VAL A 45 -17.84 -38.41 7.05
C VAL A 45 -17.57 -36.90 7.16
N ARG A 46 -18.60 -36.10 7.45
CA ARG A 46 -18.46 -34.63 7.59
C ARG A 46 -17.63 -34.22 8.79
N LYS A 47 -17.71 -34.95 9.90
CA LYS A 47 -16.90 -34.75 11.10
C LYS A 47 -15.48 -35.30 10.98
N GLY A 48 -15.22 -36.15 9.98
CA GLY A 48 -13.95 -36.84 9.81
C GLY A 48 -13.65 -37.85 10.92
N THR A 49 -14.66 -38.28 11.68
CA THR A 49 -14.48 -39.05 12.92
C THR A 49 -13.74 -40.37 12.71
N ILE A 50 -12.74 -40.63 13.54
CA ILE A 50 -12.19 -41.97 13.80
C ILE A 50 -12.72 -42.36 15.18
N SER A 51 -13.67 -43.28 15.24
CA SER A 51 -14.32 -43.68 16.49
C SER A 51 -13.44 -44.69 17.22
N VAL A 52 -12.85 -44.25 18.33
CA VAL A 52 -12.11 -45.12 19.25
C VAL A 52 -13.04 -45.41 20.42
N ARG A 53 -13.53 -46.65 20.52
CA ARG A 53 -14.47 -47.06 21.56
C ARG A 53 -13.71 -47.41 22.84
N ALA A 54 -14.21 -46.92 23.97
CA ALA A 54 -13.78 -47.37 25.28
C ALA A 54 -14.38 -48.74 25.59
N GLU A 55 -13.67 -49.58 26.35
CA GLU A 55 -14.21 -50.87 26.81
C GLU A 55 -15.26 -50.65 27.91
N LYS A 56 -15.02 -49.68 28.80
CA LYS A 56 -15.93 -49.29 29.87
C LYS A 56 -16.12 -47.78 29.92
N ARG A 57 -17.21 -47.29 30.52
CA ARG A 57 -17.46 -45.84 30.65
C ARG A 57 -16.36 -45.14 31.45
N GLU A 58 -15.86 -45.80 32.46
CA GLU A 58 -14.86 -45.28 33.41
C GLU A 58 -13.49 -45.10 32.73
N ASP A 59 -13.28 -45.72 31.57
CA ASP A 59 -12.04 -45.55 30.81
C ASP A 59 -11.94 -44.15 30.18
N ILE A 60 -13.01 -43.35 30.13
CA ILE A 60 -12.98 -41.96 29.63
C ILE A 60 -13.23 -40.98 30.78
N THR A 61 -12.26 -40.10 31.03
CA THR A 61 -12.37 -39.04 32.03
C THR A 61 -12.36 -37.67 31.37
N LEU A 62 -13.41 -36.87 31.58
CA LEU A 62 -13.42 -35.46 31.18
C LEU A 62 -12.61 -34.66 32.20
N LEU A 63 -11.61 -33.90 31.74
CA LEU A 63 -10.79 -33.03 32.59
C LEU A 63 -11.30 -31.57 32.57
N ALA A 64 -11.81 -31.13 31.42
CA ALA A 64 -12.43 -29.82 31.24
C ALA A 64 -13.41 -29.90 30.07
N PRO A 65 -14.58 -29.23 30.11
CA PRO A 65 -15.17 -28.48 31.22
C PRO A 65 -15.59 -29.36 32.42
N ALA A 66 -16.15 -28.75 33.48
CA ALA A 66 -16.50 -29.46 34.73
C ALA A 66 -17.62 -30.50 34.56
N SER A 67 -18.50 -30.31 33.58
CA SER A 67 -19.56 -31.26 33.20
C SER A 67 -19.64 -31.40 31.68
N MET A 68 -20.10 -32.58 31.22
CA MET A 68 -20.46 -32.82 29.81
C MET A 68 -21.59 -31.89 29.33
N ASP A 69 -22.42 -31.35 30.22
CA ASP A 69 -23.52 -30.42 29.89
C ASP A 69 -23.04 -29.09 29.29
N GLU A 70 -21.77 -28.75 29.52
CA GLU A 70 -21.17 -27.55 28.94
C GLU A 70 -20.71 -27.74 27.48
N LEU A 71 -20.79 -28.97 26.97
CA LEU A 71 -20.59 -29.31 25.57
C LEU A 71 -21.89 -29.12 24.81
N THR A 72 -21.79 -28.87 23.50
CA THR A 72 -22.98 -28.86 22.65
C THR A 72 -23.27 -30.29 22.21
N GLU A 73 -24.51 -30.72 22.42
CA GLU A 73 -25.01 -32.02 22.01
C GLU A 73 -25.76 -31.94 20.67
N TYR A 74 -25.59 -32.96 19.83
CA TYR A 74 -26.38 -33.14 18.63
C TYR A 74 -26.72 -34.61 18.38
N THR A 75 -28.02 -34.89 18.26
CA THR A 75 -28.60 -36.18 17.86
C THR A 75 -29.36 -36.01 16.55
N PHE A 76 -29.37 -37.04 15.69
CA PHE A 76 -30.12 -37.03 14.43
C PHE A 76 -30.62 -38.45 14.09
N GLY A 77 -31.50 -38.58 13.09
CA GLY A 77 -32.09 -39.87 12.73
C GLY A 77 -32.93 -40.44 13.86
N GLN A 78 -32.74 -41.73 14.17
CA GLN A 78 -33.40 -42.43 15.29
C GLN A 78 -32.91 -41.97 16.68
N LYS A 79 -32.04 -40.95 16.75
CA LYS A 79 -31.49 -40.37 18.00
C LYS A 79 -30.79 -41.39 18.91
N MET A 80 -30.27 -42.46 18.33
CA MET A 80 -29.54 -43.52 19.06
C MET A 80 -28.09 -43.13 19.41
N ALA A 81 -27.55 -42.10 18.77
CA ALA A 81 -26.20 -41.60 19.00
C ALA A 81 -26.19 -40.10 19.33
N HIS A 82 -25.60 -39.78 20.48
CA HIS A 82 -25.40 -38.47 21.04
C HIS A 82 -23.97 -38.01 20.75
N HIS A 83 -23.83 -36.95 19.94
CA HIS A 83 -22.53 -36.42 19.59
C HIS A 83 -22.24 -35.13 20.35
N TYR A 84 -21.20 -35.13 21.19
CA TYR A 84 -20.79 -33.98 21.96
C TYR A 84 -19.59 -33.28 21.32
N PHE A 85 -19.69 -31.96 21.16
CA PHE A 85 -18.66 -31.14 20.54
C PHE A 85 -18.43 -29.83 21.30
N CYS A 86 -17.24 -29.25 21.10
CA CYS A 86 -16.87 -28.00 21.74
C CYS A 86 -17.74 -26.83 21.24
N LYS A 87 -18.40 -26.11 22.15
CA LYS A 87 -19.18 -24.90 21.84
C LYS A 87 -18.35 -23.77 21.21
N THR A 88 -17.04 -23.72 21.48
CA THR A 88 -16.14 -22.66 21.01
C THR A 88 -15.59 -22.93 19.62
N CYS A 89 -15.07 -24.14 19.36
CA CYS A 89 -14.39 -24.46 18.09
C CYS A 89 -15.10 -25.52 17.24
N GLY A 90 -16.23 -26.07 17.69
CA GLY A 90 -17.05 -27.02 16.93
C GLY A 90 -16.47 -28.43 16.78
N VAL A 91 -15.30 -28.71 17.37
CA VAL A 91 -14.63 -30.02 17.22
C VAL A 91 -15.39 -31.11 18.00
N PRO A 92 -15.75 -32.23 17.35
CA PRO A 92 -16.45 -33.34 17.99
C PRO A 92 -15.47 -34.25 18.73
N CYS A 93 -15.56 -34.25 20.07
CA CYS A 93 -14.66 -35.01 20.94
C CYS A 93 -15.27 -36.36 21.35
N PHE A 94 -16.57 -36.40 21.67
CA PHE A 94 -17.22 -37.60 22.20
C PHE A 94 -18.42 -38.04 21.38
N THR A 95 -18.69 -39.33 21.39
CA THR A 95 -19.95 -39.91 20.91
C THR A 95 -20.39 -41.00 21.87
N PHE A 96 -21.63 -40.91 22.33
CA PHE A 96 -22.30 -41.93 23.12
C PHE A 96 -23.44 -42.51 22.28
N GLY A 97 -23.72 -43.80 22.37
CA GLY A 97 -24.93 -44.35 21.78
C GLY A 97 -25.39 -45.64 22.42
N SER A 98 -26.67 -45.95 22.22
CA SER A 98 -27.34 -47.13 22.72
C SER A 98 -28.04 -47.86 21.58
N TYR A 99 -27.73 -49.14 21.39
CA TYR A 99 -28.33 -50.02 20.40
C TYR A 99 -28.89 -51.27 21.10
N GLY A 100 -30.21 -51.30 21.34
CA GLY A 100 -30.81 -52.31 22.22
C GLY A 100 -30.14 -52.28 23.60
N ASP A 101 -29.68 -53.44 24.08
CA ASP A 101 -28.99 -53.59 25.36
C ASP A 101 -27.50 -53.19 25.32
N VAL A 102 -26.97 -52.78 24.17
CA VAL A 102 -25.55 -52.43 24.00
C VAL A 102 -25.36 -50.91 24.05
N GLN A 103 -24.66 -50.44 25.08
CA GLN A 103 -24.19 -49.06 25.18
C GLN A 103 -22.72 -48.95 24.79
N PHE A 104 -22.34 -47.87 24.09
CA PHE A 104 -20.94 -47.59 23.78
C PHE A 104 -20.59 -46.12 23.99
N TRP A 105 -19.34 -45.91 24.41
CA TRP A 105 -18.70 -44.60 24.51
C TRP A 105 -17.48 -44.56 23.61
N ALA A 106 -17.35 -43.50 22.83
CA ALA A 106 -16.23 -43.32 21.91
C ALA A 106 -15.71 -41.89 21.91
N ILE A 107 -14.40 -41.76 21.69
CA ILE A 107 -13.77 -40.49 21.36
C ILE A 107 -13.45 -40.43 19.87
N ASN A 108 -13.31 -39.20 19.36
CA ASN A 108 -12.74 -39.00 18.04
C ASN A 108 -11.20 -39.08 18.13
N GLY A 109 -10.60 -40.12 17.57
CA GLY A 109 -9.15 -40.36 17.59
C GLY A 109 -8.32 -39.18 17.05
N LEU A 110 -8.87 -38.38 16.13
CA LEU A 110 -8.20 -37.17 15.62
C LEU A 110 -8.10 -36.03 16.66
N THR A 111 -8.69 -36.20 17.84
CA THR A 111 -8.60 -35.27 18.97
C THR A 111 -7.67 -35.76 20.08
N ILE A 112 -7.04 -36.93 19.91
CA ILE A 112 -5.94 -37.39 20.77
C ILE A 112 -4.70 -36.58 20.41
N ASP A 113 -3.94 -36.13 21.40
CA ASP A 113 -2.76 -35.30 21.16
C ASP A 113 -1.70 -36.08 20.35
N THR A 114 -1.14 -35.45 19.32
CA THR A 114 -0.37 -36.11 18.25
C THR A 114 0.98 -36.67 18.67
N ASP A 115 1.50 -36.24 19.82
CA ASP A 115 2.79 -36.63 20.40
C ASP A 115 2.75 -37.98 21.13
N GLN A 116 1.58 -38.63 21.22
CA GLN A 116 1.40 -39.87 21.97
C GLN A 116 1.67 -41.16 21.17
N GLY A 117 2.33 -41.01 20.01
CA GLY A 117 2.85 -42.12 19.20
C GLY A 117 1.80 -42.85 18.36
N ILE A 118 0.66 -42.20 18.06
CA ILE A 118 -0.40 -42.76 17.22
C ILE A 118 -0.27 -42.24 15.80
N ASP A 119 -0.10 -43.15 14.84
CA ASP A 119 -0.20 -42.84 13.42
C ASP A 119 -1.50 -43.40 12.83
N TRP A 120 -2.49 -42.51 12.67
CA TRP A 120 -3.79 -42.86 12.10
C TRP A 120 -3.74 -43.28 10.62
N SER A 121 -2.60 -43.10 9.94
CA SER A 121 -2.44 -43.51 8.54
C SER A 121 -2.02 -44.97 8.38
N THR A 122 -1.45 -45.58 9.42
CA THR A 122 -0.94 -46.96 9.41
C THR A 122 -1.76 -47.92 10.28
N ILE A 123 -2.59 -47.39 11.19
CA ILE A 123 -3.50 -48.20 12.01
C ILE A 123 -4.55 -48.90 11.15
N ARG A 124 -4.74 -50.20 11.41
CA ARG A 124 -5.82 -51.01 10.82
C ARG A 124 -7.17 -50.52 11.36
N LEU A 125 -8.01 -49.99 10.46
CA LEU A 125 -9.32 -49.48 10.79
C LEU A 125 -10.42 -50.51 10.48
N GLN A 126 -11.44 -50.54 11.33
CA GLN A 126 -12.70 -51.22 11.04
C GLN A 126 -13.68 -50.26 10.36
N TYR A 127 -14.32 -50.71 9.30
CA TYR A 127 -15.29 -49.92 8.54
C TYR A 127 -16.70 -50.37 8.83
N TRP A 128 -17.62 -49.40 8.89
CA TRP A 128 -19.05 -49.58 9.09
C TRP A 128 -19.82 -48.88 7.97
N ASP A 129 -20.84 -49.55 7.43
CA ASP A 129 -21.80 -48.93 6.53
C ASP A 129 -22.98 -48.34 7.31
N GLY A 130 -22.88 -47.06 7.66
CA GLY A 130 -23.96 -46.30 8.27
C GLY A 130 -24.86 -45.58 7.27
N ARG A 131 -24.66 -45.76 5.95
CA ARG A 131 -25.60 -45.30 4.92
C ARG A 131 -26.63 -46.37 4.57
N GLY A 132 -26.23 -47.63 4.61
CA GLY A 132 -27.10 -48.79 4.37
C GLY A 132 -27.87 -49.29 5.60
N TRP A 133 -27.60 -48.75 6.80
CA TRP A 133 -28.22 -49.22 8.05
C TRP A 133 -29.70 -48.79 8.17
N ASP A 134 -30.63 -49.74 8.11
CA ASP A 134 -32.09 -49.52 8.20
C ASP A 134 -32.71 -49.93 9.56
N GLY A 135 -31.91 -50.43 10.50
CA GLY A 135 -32.32 -50.68 11.88
C GLY A 135 -32.62 -52.16 12.20
N GLU A 136 -32.92 -53.00 11.21
CA GLU A 136 -33.29 -54.40 11.49
C GLU A 136 -32.69 -55.43 10.51
N ASN A 137 -32.31 -55.05 9.29
CA ASN A 137 -31.69 -55.96 8.34
C ASN A 137 -30.52 -55.26 7.66
N GLY A 138 -29.31 -55.40 8.21
CA GLY A 138 -28.08 -54.72 7.76
C GLY A 138 -27.71 -54.94 6.30
N ALA A 139 -28.46 -54.36 5.38
CA ALA A 139 -28.24 -54.43 3.95
C ALA A 139 -27.06 -53.52 3.60
N GLU A 140 -25.97 -54.11 3.13
CA GLU A 140 -24.74 -53.43 2.69
C GLU A 140 -24.93 -52.69 1.35
N ASN A 141 -25.94 -51.83 1.24
CA ASN A 141 -26.28 -51.10 0.02
C ASN A 141 -25.65 -49.69 -0.04
N GLY A 142 -24.87 -49.28 0.96
CA GLY A 142 -24.21 -47.97 1.05
C GLY A 142 -22.77 -47.92 0.50
N GLY A 143 -22.30 -49.03 -0.09
CA GLY A 143 -21.01 -49.13 -0.79
C GLY A 143 -19.77 -49.33 0.11
N TRP A 144 -19.94 -49.39 1.44
CA TRP A 144 -18.92 -49.90 2.36
C TRP A 144 -19.34 -51.29 2.84
N SER A 145 -18.41 -52.23 2.99
CA SER A 145 -18.65 -53.51 3.65
C SER A 145 -18.17 -53.43 5.10
N LYS A 146 -18.89 -54.08 5.99
CA LYS A 146 -18.53 -54.10 7.42
C LYS A 146 -17.29 -54.98 7.61
N GLY A 147 -16.25 -54.44 8.24
CA GLY A 147 -15.06 -55.23 8.57
C GLY A 147 -13.76 -54.44 8.58
N SER A 148 -12.69 -55.10 9.03
CA SER A 148 -11.35 -54.52 9.00
C SER A 148 -10.79 -54.54 7.58
N ARG A 149 -10.18 -53.44 7.12
CA ARG A 149 -9.44 -53.41 5.85
C ARG A 149 -8.00 -52.93 6.07
N SER A 150 -7.08 -53.43 5.27
CA SER A 150 -5.69 -52.97 5.22
C SER A 150 -5.56 -51.61 4.52
N GLU A 151 -6.44 -51.32 3.56
CA GLU A 151 -6.46 -50.06 2.81
C GLU A 151 -7.75 -49.25 3.07
N PRO A 152 -7.67 -47.91 3.25
CA PRO A 152 -8.85 -47.07 3.43
C PRO A 152 -9.77 -47.02 2.21
N TYR A 153 -11.08 -46.82 2.45
CA TYR A 153 -12.04 -46.63 1.36
C TYR A 153 -11.68 -45.41 0.48
N PRO A 154 -11.72 -45.55 -0.86
CA PRO A 154 -11.62 -44.41 -1.77
C PRO A 154 -12.68 -43.37 -1.41
N HIS A 155 -12.30 -42.09 -1.34
CA HIS A 155 -13.14 -40.95 -0.92
C HIS A 155 -13.42 -40.81 0.60
N GLY A 156 -12.84 -41.66 1.45
CA GLY A 156 -12.89 -41.53 2.91
C GLY A 156 -11.97 -40.42 3.46
N SER A 157 -12.30 -39.15 3.24
CA SER A 157 -11.76 -37.94 3.93
C SER A 157 -10.24 -37.67 3.99
N TRP A 158 -9.38 -38.51 3.40
CA TRP A 158 -7.96 -38.21 3.21
C TRP A 158 -7.68 -37.68 1.80
N VAL A 159 -8.53 -36.76 1.31
CA VAL A 159 -8.11 -35.96 0.15
C VAL A 159 -6.99 -35.06 0.67
N LYS A 160 -5.73 -35.42 0.38
CA LYS A 160 -4.58 -34.51 0.54
C LYS A 160 -4.96 -33.22 -0.18
N MET A 161 -5.41 -32.20 0.56
CA MET A 161 -5.62 -30.88 0.00
C MET A 161 -4.26 -30.40 -0.48
N SER A 162 -4.10 -30.27 -1.80
CA SER A 162 -2.84 -29.81 -2.36
C SER A 162 -2.61 -28.37 -1.91
N HIS A 163 -1.56 -28.15 -1.13
CA HIS A 163 -1.06 -26.82 -0.85
C HIS A 163 -0.12 -26.37 -1.98
N ARG A 164 0.26 -25.10 -1.95
CA ARG A 164 1.25 -24.56 -2.89
C ARG A 164 2.60 -25.25 -2.63
N LYS A 165 3.12 -25.99 -3.60
CA LYS A 165 4.36 -26.79 -3.47
C LYS A 165 5.59 -25.99 -3.02
N PHE A 166 5.71 -24.73 -3.47
CA PHE A 166 6.81 -23.84 -3.09
C PHE A 166 6.28 -22.45 -2.80
N GLU A 167 6.54 -21.95 -1.60
CA GLU A 167 6.15 -20.61 -1.20
C GLU A 167 6.97 -19.55 -1.96
N ALA A 168 6.32 -18.44 -2.26
CA ALA A 168 7.00 -17.24 -2.72
C ALA A 168 6.14 -16.01 -2.42
N PRO A 169 6.75 -14.82 -2.31
CA PRO A 169 6.02 -13.59 -2.12
C PRO A 169 4.96 -13.37 -3.19
N ARG A 170 3.94 -12.62 -2.81
CA ARG A 170 2.87 -12.20 -3.69
C ARG A 170 3.39 -11.27 -4.79
N HIS A 171 2.92 -11.47 -6.02
CA HIS A 171 3.17 -10.53 -7.10
C HIS A 171 2.35 -9.24 -6.94
N GLY A 172 3.03 -8.17 -6.51
CA GLY A 172 2.50 -6.82 -6.38
C GLY A 172 1.68 -6.57 -5.12
N SER A 173 1.76 -5.33 -4.63
CA SER A 173 1.06 -4.90 -3.42
C SER A 173 -0.41 -4.60 -3.67
N LEU A 174 -1.27 -5.09 -2.76
CA LEU A 174 -2.71 -4.84 -2.76
C LEU A 174 -3.07 -3.41 -2.34
N ALA A 175 -2.21 -2.73 -1.58
CA ALA A 175 -2.44 -1.37 -1.10
C ALA A 175 -2.56 -0.34 -2.24
N PHE A 176 -2.09 -0.68 -3.45
CA PHE A 176 -2.16 0.19 -4.62
C PHE A 176 -3.30 -0.18 -5.59
N LEU A 177 -4.24 -1.02 -5.17
CA LEU A 177 -5.49 -1.26 -5.87
C LEU A 177 -6.55 -0.18 -5.54
N PRO A 178 -7.52 0.05 -6.44
CA PRO A 178 -7.54 -0.44 -7.82
C PRO A 178 -6.49 0.28 -8.69
N ARG A 179 -5.76 -0.48 -9.51
CA ARG A 179 -4.77 0.07 -10.46
C ARG A 179 -5.47 0.65 -11.70
N LYS A 180 -6.10 1.80 -11.51
CA LYS A 180 -6.81 2.58 -12.54
C LYS A 180 -6.15 3.93 -12.79
N ARG A 181 -6.58 4.60 -13.86
CA ARG A 181 -6.10 5.95 -14.21
C ARG A 181 -6.51 6.95 -13.13
N SER A 182 -5.58 7.80 -12.70
CA SER A 182 -5.90 8.94 -11.83
C SER A 182 -6.87 9.88 -12.53
N ALA A 183 -7.93 10.30 -11.83
CA ALA A 183 -8.89 11.28 -12.35
C ALA A 183 -8.31 12.70 -12.43
N ARG A 184 -7.33 13.01 -11.58
CA ARG A 184 -6.64 14.31 -11.54
C ARG A 184 -5.23 14.19 -12.10
N HIS A 185 -4.79 15.22 -12.82
CA HIS A 185 -3.43 15.30 -13.37
C HIS A 185 -2.38 15.74 -12.35
N ARG A 186 -2.77 16.56 -11.38
CA ARG A 186 -1.90 17.02 -10.29
C ARG A 186 -1.94 16.04 -9.12
N GLY A 187 -0.83 15.94 -8.39
CA GLY A 187 -0.81 15.40 -7.04
C GLY A 187 -1.85 16.07 -6.14
N LYS A 188 -2.81 15.31 -5.64
CA LYS A 188 -3.69 15.76 -4.54
C LYS A 188 -3.00 15.41 -3.22
N VAL A 189 -2.79 16.40 -2.36
CA VAL A 189 -2.44 16.16 -0.96
C VAL A 189 -3.68 15.63 -0.25
N LYS A 190 -3.58 14.41 0.30
CA LYS A 190 -4.69 13.79 1.07
C LYS A 190 -4.60 14.13 2.56
N SER A 191 -3.39 14.30 3.06
CA SER A 191 -3.08 14.65 4.45
C SER A 191 -1.92 15.65 4.44
N PHE A 192 -2.02 16.69 5.24
CA PHE A 192 -0.92 17.62 5.48
C PHE A 192 -0.14 17.17 6.73
N PRO A 193 1.09 17.67 6.95
CA PRO A 193 1.81 17.43 8.19
C PRO A 193 0.97 17.81 9.41
N LYS A 194 1.20 17.10 10.53
CA LYS A 194 0.51 17.42 11.78
C LYS A 194 0.84 18.85 12.18
N ASP A 195 -0.19 19.57 12.59
CA ASP A 195 -0.07 20.95 13.04
C ASP A 195 0.50 21.03 14.45
N ASP A 196 1.33 22.04 14.70
CA ASP A 196 2.00 22.29 15.98
C ASP A 196 1.90 23.79 16.30
N PRO A 197 0.95 24.20 17.17
CA PRO A 197 0.70 25.60 17.48
C PRO A 197 1.90 26.34 18.08
N LYS A 198 2.89 25.63 18.63
CA LYS A 198 4.09 26.25 19.23
C LYS A 198 5.08 26.77 18.20
N LYS A 199 4.98 26.30 16.95
CA LYS A 199 5.87 26.70 15.86
C LYS A 199 5.36 27.96 15.17
N PRO A 200 6.25 28.76 14.55
CA PRO A 200 5.83 29.88 13.73
C PRO A 200 4.92 29.43 12.58
N VAL A 201 4.04 30.33 12.18
CA VAL A 201 3.10 30.09 11.08
C VAL A 201 3.88 29.89 9.77
N HIS A 202 3.59 28.81 9.05
CA HIS A 202 4.29 28.46 7.81
C HIS A 202 3.41 27.68 6.84
N LEU A 203 3.83 27.68 5.57
CA LEU A 203 3.21 26.88 4.50
C LEU A 203 3.77 25.46 4.47
N THR A 204 2.93 24.50 4.09
CA THR A 204 3.26 23.07 4.16
C THR A 204 3.53 22.41 2.81
N ALA A 205 3.25 23.09 1.70
CA ALA A 205 3.37 22.52 0.36
C ALA A 205 3.55 23.60 -0.71
N ALA A 206 4.21 23.22 -1.80
CA ALA A 206 4.36 24.02 -3.01
C ALA A 206 4.15 23.19 -4.29
N MET A 207 4.10 23.85 -5.44
CA MET A 207 4.04 23.19 -6.74
C MET A 207 5.27 23.50 -7.58
N GLY A 208 5.71 22.50 -8.34
CA GLY A 208 6.76 22.66 -9.34
C GLY A 208 6.52 21.77 -10.56
N TYR A 209 7.41 21.85 -11.53
CA TYR A 209 7.34 21.12 -12.78
C TYR A 209 8.62 20.32 -12.97
N LYS A 210 8.48 19.02 -13.26
CA LYS A 210 9.63 18.15 -13.47
C LYS A 210 10.38 18.56 -14.74
N ALA A 211 11.55 19.18 -14.60
CA ALA A 211 12.36 19.64 -15.73
C ALA A 211 13.15 18.47 -16.33
N GLY A 212 13.94 17.79 -15.49
CA GLY A 212 14.79 16.70 -15.92
C GLY A 212 15.52 16.05 -14.77
N MET A 213 16.59 15.33 -15.09
CA MET A 213 17.48 14.71 -14.13
C MET A 213 18.91 14.99 -14.54
N THR A 214 19.79 15.06 -13.56
CA THR A 214 21.23 15.14 -13.74
C THR A 214 21.93 14.36 -12.63
N THR A 215 23.25 14.34 -12.63
CA THR A 215 24.08 13.74 -11.57
C THR A 215 24.84 14.80 -10.82
N ILE A 216 25.12 14.52 -9.55
CA ILE A 216 25.97 15.34 -8.70
C ILE A 216 27.08 14.50 -8.10
N VAL A 217 28.16 15.15 -7.70
CA VAL A 217 29.18 14.61 -6.80
C VAL A 217 29.05 15.35 -5.48
N ARG A 218 29.15 14.59 -4.39
CA ARG A 218 29.23 15.15 -3.04
C ARG A 218 30.10 14.28 -2.15
N ASP A 219 30.60 14.87 -1.07
CA ASP A 219 31.16 14.10 0.03
C ASP A 219 30.05 13.48 0.88
N LEU A 220 30.23 12.21 1.25
CA LEU A 220 29.35 11.52 2.17
C LEU A 220 29.90 11.60 3.60
N GLU A 221 29.35 12.50 4.40
CA GLU A 221 29.65 12.57 5.83
C GLU A 221 28.62 11.78 6.65
N ARG A 222 28.78 10.46 6.67
CA ARG A 222 27.97 9.57 7.52
C ARG A 222 28.81 8.56 8.30
N PRO A 223 29.12 8.80 9.59
CA PRO A 223 29.84 7.86 10.42
C PRO A 223 29.18 6.46 10.43
N GLY A 224 30.01 5.43 10.22
CA GLY A 224 29.58 4.03 10.11
C GLY A 224 29.17 3.57 8.71
N ALA A 225 29.10 4.46 7.71
CA ALA A 225 28.89 4.06 6.32
C ALA A 225 30.23 3.66 5.66
N LYS A 226 30.22 2.63 4.80
CA LYS A 226 31.40 2.21 4.01
C LYS A 226 31.99 3.34 3.14
N MET A 227 31.14 4.28 2.74
CA MET A 227 31.51 5.43 1.90
C MET A 227 31.71 6.72 2.72
N HIS A 228 31.86 6.64 4.04
CA HIS A 228 32.12 7.83 4.88
C HIS A 228 33.41 8.53 4.44
N LYS A 229 33.37 9.87 4.33
CA LYS A 229 34.46 10.74 3.85
C LYS A 229 34.96 10.37 2.45
N LYS A 230 34.09 9.78 1.62
CA LYS A 230 34.35 9.52 0.22
C LYS A 230 33.37 10.28 -0.65
N GLU A 231 33.83 10.63 -1.83
CA GLU A 231 33.00 11.18 -2.87
C GLU A 231 32.03 10.12 -3.37
N ILE A 232 30.77 10.51 -3.52
CA ILE A 232 29.72 9.69 -4.11
C ILE A 232 29.04 10.45 -5.23
N VAL A 233 28.71 9.71 -6.30
CA VAL A 233 27.87 10.20 -7.38
C VAL A 233 26.44 9.81 -7.11
N GLU A 234 25.53 10.77 -7.16
CA GLU A 234 24.10 10.50 -6.98
C GLU A 234 23.27 11.14 -8.09
N ALA A 235 22.24 10.42 -8.53
CA ALA A 235 21.25 10.95 -9.45
C ALA A 235 20.32 11.91 -8.72
N VAL A 236 20.00 13.03 -9.36
CA VAL A 236 19.07 14.05 -8.86
C VAL A 236 18.01 14.39 -9.90
N THR A 237 16.83 14.78 -9.45
CA THR A 237 15.77 15.34 -10.28
C THR A 237 15.71 16.85 -10.06
N ILE A 238 15.67 17.60 -11.16
CA ILE A 238 15.45 19.05 -11.14
C ILE A 238 13.97 19.34 -11.33
N VAL A 239 13.40 20.10 -10.38
CA VAL A 239 12.02 20.55 -10.40
C VAL A 239 12.02 22.07 -10.45
N GLU A 240 11.58 22.64 -11.57
CA GLU A 240 11.43 24.09 -11.71
C GLU A 240 10.19 24.55 -10.94
N THR A 241 10.36 25.54 -10.08
CA THR A 241 9.37 26.07 -9.15
C THR A 241 9.17 27.57 -9.40
N PRO A 242 8.41 27.97 -10.43
CA PRO A 242 8.03 29.37 -10.58
C PRO A 242 7.24 29.82 -9.34
N PRO A 243 7.38 31.09 -8.90
CA PRO A 243 6.67 31.57 -7.70
C PRO A 243 5.16 31.34 -7.81
N MET A 244 4.55 30.87 -6.72
CA MET A 244 3.09 30.73 -6.66
C MET A 244 2.47 32.06 -6.25
N ILE A 245 1.21 32.32 -6.62
CA ILE A 245 0.47 33.50 -6.16
C ILE A 245 -0.64 33.01 -5.24
N ALA A 246 -0.71 33.54 -4.02
CA ALA A 246 -1.83 33.33 -3.12
C ALA A 246 -3.02 34.21 -3.56
N VAL A 247 -4.18 33.58 -3.71
CA VAL A 247 -5.39 34.19 -4.28
C VAL A 247 -6.62 34.02 -3.41
N GLY A 248 -6.48 33.41 -2.23
CA GLY A 248 -7.59 33.23 -1.32
C GLY A 248 -7.24 32.38 -0.11
N VAL A 249 -8.19 32.25 0.81
CA VAL A 249 -8.11 31.39 1.99
C VAL A 249 -9.42 30.64 2.16
N VAL A 250 -9.33 29.39 2.59
CA VAL A 250 -10.45 28.51 2.92
C VAL A 250 -10.36 28.13 4.39
N GLY A 251 -11.43 28.40 5.13
CA GLY A 251 -11.60 27.94 6.50
C GLY A 251 -12.33 26.60 6.54
N TYR A 252 -11.82 25.65 7.32
CA TYR A 252 -12.47 24.37 7.58
C TYR A 252 -12.89 24.26 9.04
N ILE A 253 -14.14 23.87 9.25
CA ILE A 253 -14.70 23.53 10.55
C ILE A 253 -14.66 22.01 10.73
N GLU A 254 -14.33 21.57 11.94
CA GLU A 254 -14.43 20.17 12.33
C GLU A 254 -15.86 19.83 12.71
N THR A 255 -16.40 18.78 12.10
CA THR A 255 -17.72 18.26 12.38
C THR A 255 -17.62 16.78 12.73
N PRO A 256 -18.64 16.16 13.34
CA PRO A 256 -18.63 14.71 13.60
C PRO A 256 -18.44 13.84 12.34
N ARG A 257 -18.67 14.39 11.14
CA ARG A 257 -18.45 13.72 9.84
C ARG A 257 -17.10 14.05 9.19
N GLY A 258 -16.23 14.76 9.90
CA GLY A 258 -14.93 15.25 9.43
C GLY A 258 -14.92 16.75 9.09
N LEU A 259 -13.88 17.18 8.36
CA LEU A 259 -13.69 18.59 8.00
C LEU A 259 -14.69 19.02 6.91
N ARG A 260 -15.39 20.13 7.16
CA ARG A 260 -16.26 20.79 6.19
C ARG A 260 -15.75 22.20 5.90
N SER A 261 -15.72 22.61 4.64
CA SER A 261 -15.39 24.00 4.28
C SER A 261 -16.50 24.93 4.79
N LEU A 262 -16.12 25.94 5.56
CA LEU A 262 -17.05 26.95 6.08
C LEU A 262 -17.28 28.06 5.06
N THR A 263 -16.19 28.75 4.67
CA THR A 263 -16.19 29.86 3.72
C THR A 263 -14.86 29.88 2.96
N THR A 264 -14.89 30.52 1.78
CA THR A 264 -13.71 30.75 0.94
C THR A 264 -13.65 32.23 0.60
N VAL A 265 -12.63 32.91 1.11
CA VAL A 265 -12.33 34.30 0.79
C VAL A 265 -11.35 34.32 -0.37
N TRP A 266 -11.59 35.17 -1.37
CA TRP A 266 -10.68 35.39 -2.50
C TRP A 266 -10.05 36.78 -2.44
N ALA A 267 -8.86 36.90 -3.03
CA ALA A 267 -8.24 38.19 -3.30
C ALA A 267 -9.06 39.01 -4.30
N GLU A 268 -8.84 40.33 -4.32
CA GLU A 268 -9.57 41.25 -5.18
C GLU A 268 -9.21 41.04 -6.66
N HIS A 269 -7.90 41.00 -6.94
CA HIS A 269 -7.37 40.92 -8.29
C HIS A 269 -6.87 39.52 -8.61
N LEU A 270 -7.69 38.80 -9.39
CA LEU A 270 -7.34 37.47 -9.89
C LEU A 270 -6.79 37.52 -11.31
N SER A 271 -5.60 36.94 -11.49
CA SER A 271 -4.93 36.81 -12.79
C SER A 271 -5.75 35.99 -13.81
N ASP A 272 -5.57 36.27 -15.09
CA ASP A 272 -6.22 35.51 -16.16
C ASP A 272 -5.81 34.01 -16.17
N GLU A 273 -4.63 33.67 -15.66
CA GLU A 273 -4.15 32.29 -15.60
C GLU A 273 -5.00 31.42 -14.67
N VAL A 274 -5.42 31.97 -13.52
CA VAL A 274 -6.29 31.27 -12.57
C VAL A 274 -7.74 31.31 -13.03
N LYS A 275 -8.22 32.44 -13.59
CA LYS A 275 -9.56 32.54 -14.18
C LYS A 275 -9.80 31.50 -15.27
N ARG A 276 -8.78 31.14 -16.06
CA ARG A 276 -8.85 30.05 -17.04
C ARG A 276 -9.31 28.73 -16.44
N ARG A 277 -9.05 28.44 -15.16
CA ARG A 277 -9.48 27.19 -14.51
C ARG A 277 -10.98 26.97 -14.55
N PHE A 278 -11.76 28.04 -14.48
CA PHE A 278 -13.22 28.02 -14.44
C PHE A 278 -13.86 27.85 -15.83
N TYR A 279 -13.05 27.77 -16.89
CA TYR A 279 -13.51 27.58 -18.27
C TYR A 279 -12.88 26.36 -18.91
N LYS A 280 -13.66 25.56 -19.64
CA LYS A 280 -13.10 24.54 -20.55
C LYS A 280 -12.43 25.21 -21.75
N ASN A 281 -13.14 26.12 -22.40
CA ASN A 281 -12.64 26.91 -23.54
C ASN A 281 -12.63 28.40 -23.20
N TRP A 282 -11.43 28.95 -22.94
CA TRP A 282 -11.26 30.35 -22.57
C TRP A 282 -11.65 31.34 -23.68
N TYR A 283 -11.34 31.02 -24.93
CA TYR A 283 -11.51 31.94 -26.06
C TYR A 283 -12.95 32.02 -26.55
N LYS A 284 -13.75 30.96 -26.36
CA LYS A 284 -15.19 30.97 -26.65
C LYS A 284 -16.06 31.52 -25.51
N SER A 285 -15.45 31.81 -24.35
CA SER A 285 -16.19 32.25 -23.17
C SER A 285 -16.20 33.77 -23.05
N LYS A 286 -17.26 34.34 -22.45
CA LYS A 286 -17.35 35.78 -22.12
C LYS A 286 -16.44 36.22 -20.94
N LYS A 287 -15.65 35.30 -20.37
CA LYS A 287 -14.65 35.54 -19.29
C LYS A 287 -15.20 36.26 -18.04
N LYS A 288 -16.48 36.04 -17.69
CA LYS A 288 -17.17 36.66 -16.54
C LYS A 288 -16.81 36.10 -15.15
N ALA A 289 -15.81 35.24 -15.02
CA ALA A 289 -15.44 34.66 -13.73
C ALA A 289 -14.89 35.75 -12.80
N PHE A 290 -15.42 35.82 -11.57
CA PHE A 290 -15.07 36.80 -10.53
C PHE A 290 -15.36 38.27 -10.83
N THR A 291 -16.07 38.61 -11.91
CA THR A 291 -16.39 40.03 -12.22
C THR A 291 -17.30 40.65 -11.16
N LYS A 292 -18.33 39.92 -10.72
CA LYS A 292 -19.22 40.36 -9.62
C LYS A 292 -18.49 40.42 -8.28
N TYR A 293 -17.55 39.50 -8.05
CA TYR A 293 -16.77 39.46 -6.81
C TYR A 293 -15.88 40.68 -6.69
N ALA A 294 -15.11 40.99 -7.74
CA ALA A 294 -14.25 42.18 -7.78
C ALA A 294 -15.07 43.48 -7.64
N LYS A 295 -16.20 43.59 -8.36
CA LYS A 295 -17.10 44.75 -8.25
C LYS A 295 -17.64 44.95 -6.82
N ASN A 296 -18.09 43.88 -6.19
CA ASN A 296 -18.58 43.93 -4.80
C ASN A 296 -17.46 44.27 -3.80
N HIS A 297 -16.23 43.81 -4.07
CA HIS A 297 -15.07 44.14 -3.24
C HIS A 297 -14.74 45.63 -3.30
N SER A 298 -14.74 46.21 -4.51
CA SER A 298 -14.46 47.64 -4.72
C SER A 298 -15.56 48.55 -4.18
N GLU A 299 -16.84 48.18 -4.35
CA GLU A 299 -17.98 49.02 -3.91
C GLU A 299 -18.17 49.02 -2.38
N ASN A 300 -17.90 47.90 -1.71
CA ASN A 300 -18.09 47.76 -0.26
C ASN A 300 -16.79 47.82 0.55
N THR A 301 -15.70 48.33 -0.04
CA THR A 301 -14.38 48.49 0.62
C THR A 301 -13.91 47.22 1.34
N GLY A 302 -14.17 46.05 0.78
CA GLY A 302 -13.79 44.76 1.38
C GLY A 302 -14.51 44.39 2.69
N ALA A 303 -15.55 45.10 3.14
CA ALA A 303 -16.24 44.81 4.40
C ALA A 303 -16.77 43.37 4.48
N SER A 304 -17.26 42.82 3.36
CA SER A 304 -17.68 41.41 3.29
C SER A 304 -16.53 40.44 3.49
N VAL A 305 -15.32 40.79 3.03
CA VAL A 305 -14.11 39.97 3.20
C VAL A 305 -13.66 39.98 4.66
N SER A 306 -13.58 41.15 5.29
CA SER A 306 -13.24 41.26 6.72
C SER A 306 -14.17 40.44 7.60
N ARG A 307 -15.49 40.53 7.36
CA ARG A 307 -16.50 39.72 8.06
C ARG A 307 -16.31 38.22 7.85
N GLU A 308 -15.97 37.79 6.63
CA GLU A 308 -15.71 36.37 6.35
C GLU A 308 -14.41 35.88 6.99
N LEU A 309 -13.37 36.71 7.05
CA LEU A 309 -12.12 36.40 7.75
C LEU A 309 -12.35 36.28 9.25
N GLU A 310 -13.12 37.17 9.87
CA GLU A 310 -13.51 37.07 11.28
C GLU A 310 -14.31 35.79 11.56
N ARG A 311 -15.24 35.43 10.65
CA ARG A 311 -15.97 34.17 10.74
C ARG A 311 -15.05 32.96 10.67
N ILE A 312 -14.00 33.02 9.84
CA ILE A 312 -12.98 31.96 9.76
C ILE A 312 -12.21 31.89 11.09
N LYS A 313 -11.75 33.02 11.63
CA LYS A 313 -11.04 33.09 12.92
C LYS A 313 -11.86 32.48 14.06
N LYS A 314 -13.17 32.73 14.08
CA LYS A 314 -14.08 32.28 15.15
C LYS A 314 -14.41 30.78 15.12
N TYR A 315 -14.66 30.21 13.94
CA TYR A 315 -15.27 28.87 13.83
C TYR A 315 -14.39 27.79 13.20
N CYS A 316 -13.30 28.16 12.51
CA CYS A 316 -12.50 27.20 11.78
C CYS A 316 -11.36 26.66 12.64
N THR A 317 -11.05 25.36 12.47
CA THR A 317 -9.90 24.72 13.11
C THR A 317 -8.72 24.61 12.17
N VAL A 318 -8.97 24.46 10.86
CA VAL A 318 -7.93 24.30 9.84
C VAL A 318 -8.06 25.39 8.79
N ILE A 319 -6.96 26.08 8.52
CA ILE A 319 -6.87 27.16 7.54
C ILE A 319 -6.03 26.70 6.34
N ARG A 320 -6.51 26.98 5.12
CA ARG A 320 -5.78 26.67 3.90
C ARG A 320 -5.72 27.85 2.95
N VAL A 321 -4.54 28.19 2.47
CA VAL A 321 -4.32 29.20 1.43
C VAL A 321 -4.59 28.57 0.06
N LEU A 322 -5.33 29.28 -0.78
CA LEU A 322 -5.48 28.98 -2.20
C LEU A 322 -4.33 29.63 -2.96
N ALA A 323 -3.44 28.80 -3.50
CA ALA A 323 -2.29 29.26 -4.27
C ALA A 323 -2.30 28.68 -5.68
N HIS A 324 -1.98 29.50 -6.69
CA HIS A 324 -1.84 29.04 -8.06
C HIS A 324 -0.42 29.19 -8.59
N THR A 325 -0.01 28.28 -9.48
CA THR A 325 1.25 28.39 -10.21
C THR A 325 1.21 29.52 -11.25
N GLN A 326 2.35 30.16 -11.51
CA GLN A 326 2.53 31.04 -12.68
C GLN A 326 3.11 30.23 -13.86
N ILE A 327 2.24 29.61 -14.66
CA ILE A 327 2.70 28.63 -15.65
C ILE A 327 3.36 29.28 -16.88
N ARG A 328 3.03 30.55 -17.20
CA ARG A 328 3.66 31.27 -18.32
C ARG A 328 5.14 31.57 -18.10
N LYS A 329 5.60 31.56 -16.85
CA LYS A 329 7.02 31.71 -16.52
C LYS A 329 7.83 30.46 -16.87
N THR A 330 7.18 29.34 -17.18
CA THR A 330 7.83 28.08 -17.56
C THR A 330 7.82 27.90 -19.09
N PRO A 331 8.69 27.06 -19.67
CA PRO A 331 8.68 26.75 -21.12
C PRO A 331 7.47 25.90 -21.58
N LEU A 332 6.42 25.77 -20.77
CA LEU A 332 5.26 24.95 -21.06
C LEU A 332 4.24 25.70 -21.92
N LYS A 333 3.68 25.00 -22.92
CA LYS A 333 2.61 25.55 -23.78
C LYS A 333 1.29 25.81 -23.05
N GLN A 334 1.08 25.18 -21.89
CA GLN A 334 -0.16 25.31 -21.13
C GLN A 334 -0.25 26.69 -20.48
N LYS A 335 -1.31 27.46 -20.75
CA LYS A 335 -1.55 28.79 -20.15
C LYS A 335 -2.47 28.78 -18.92
N LYS A 336 -3.07 27.63 -18.61
CA LYS A 336 -4.02 27.45 -17.51
C LYS A 336 -3.23 27.10 -16.24
N ALA A 337 -3.32 27.92 -15.20
CA ALA A 337 -2.64 27.69 -13.94
C ALA A 337 -3.16 26.43 -13.21
N HIS A 338 -2.34 25.89 -12.32
CA HIS A 338 -2.76 24.88 -11.36
C HIS A 338 -3.07 25.57 -10.03
N LEU A 339 -4.33 25.50 -9.57
CA LEU A 339 -4.78 26.05 -8.28
C LEU A 339 -4.86 24.97 -7.22
N MET A 340 -4.11 25.09 -6.12
CA MET A 340 -4.16 24.16 -4.99
C MET A 340 -4.52 24.85 -3.68
N GLU A 341 -4.98 24.06 -2.73
CA GLU A 341 -5.02 24.45 -1.32
C GLU A 341 -3.71 24.00 -0.66
N VAL A 342 -3.09 24.90 0.11
CA VAL A 342 -1.93 24.64 0.96
C VAL A 342 -2.36 24.88 2.40
N GLN A 343 -2.20 23.89 3.28
CA GLN A 343 -2.53 24.08 4.69
C GLN A 343 -1.48 24.96 5.37
N VAL A 344 -1.95 25.89 6.20
CA VAL A 344 -1.12 26.74 7.05
C VAL A 344 -1.03 26.08 8.43
N ASN A 345 0.18 25.81 8.90
CA ASN A 345 0.45 25.20 10.20
C ASN A 345 1.23 26.20 11.08
N GLY A 346 1.19 26.01 12.40
CA GLY A 346 1.85 26.88 13.38
C GLY A 346 0.94 27.99 13.92
N GLY A 347 1.23 28.48 15.13
CA GLY A 347 0.50 29.56 15.78
C GLY A 347 -0.98 29.26 16.08
N SER A 348 -1.70 30.31 16.50
CA SER A 348 -3.15 30.27 16.70
C SER A 348 -3.90 30.31 15.37
N VAL A 349 -5.21 30.05 15.40
CA VAL A 349 -6.06 30.17 14.19
C VAL A 349 -6.08 31.61 13.68
N ALA A 350 -6.07 32.61 14.56
CA ALA A 350 -6.03 34.01 14.18
C ALA A 350 -4.74 34.33 13.41
N ASP A 351 -3.60 33.92 13.95
CA ASP A 351 -2.29 34.13 13.32
C ASP A 351 -2.22 33.49 11.93
N LYS A 352 -2.80 32.30 11.76
CA LYS A 352 -2.88 31.61 10.46
C LYS A 352 -3.72 32.38 9.44
N VAL A 353 -4.83 32.97 9.87
CA VAL A 353 -5.70 33.78 8.99
C VAL A 353 -5.01 35.07 8.60
N ASP A 354 -4.35 35.75 9.53
CA ASP A 354 -3.64 37.00 9.27
C ASP A 354 -2.43 36.77 8.37
N PHE A 355 -1.68 35.70 8.61
CA PHE A 355 -0.62 35.25 7.71
C PHE A 355 -1.15 34.93 6.30
N ALA A 356 -2.26 34.18 6.20
CA ALA A 356 -2.87 33.83 4.92
C ALA A 356 -3.36 35.06 4.15
N HIS A 357 -3.98 36.02 4.83
CA HIS A 357 -4.45 37.27 4.25
C HIS A 357 -3.29 38.16 3.82
N GLY A 358 -2.24 38.27 4.64
CA GLY A 358 -1.03 39.03 4.33
C GLY A 358 -0.27 38.55 3.09
N LEU A 359 -0.51 37.31 2.66
CA LEU A 359 0.04 36.71 1.43
C LEU A 359 -0.79 36.98 0.18
N PHE A 360 -1.99 37.56 0.28
CA PHE A 360 -2.85 37.79 -0.88
C PHE A 360 -2.12 38.61 -1.96
N GLU A 361 -2.21 38.13 -3.20
CA GLU A 361 -1.62 38.75 -4.40
C GLU A 361 -0.09 38.80 -4.42
N LYS A 362 0.57 38.31 -3.37
CA LYS A 362 2.03 38.26 -3.27
C LYS A 362 2.60 36.94 -3.83
N PRO A 363 3.82 36.99 -4.40
CA PRO A 363 4.54 35.78 -4.78
C PRO A 363 5.02 35.01 -3.54
N ILE A 364 4.75 33.72 -3.54
CA ILE A 364 5.30 32.73 -2.62
C ILE A 364 6.46 32.06 -3.34
N GLU A 365 7.66 32.36 -2.87
CA GLU A 365 8.90 31.74 -3.32
C GLU A 365 9.13 30.39 -2.63
N ILE A 366 9.91 29.52 -3.26
CA ILE A 366 10.05 28.13 -2.81
C ILE A 366 10.88 27.98 -1.53
N ASP A 367 11.83 28.90 -1.32
CA ASP A 367 12.68 29.02 -0.13
C ASP A 367 11.90 29.47 1.12
N SER A 368 10.80 30.21 0.95
CA SER A 368 9.89 30.53 2.06
C SER A 368 9.11 29.31 2.58
N VAL A 369 9.10 28.20 1.82
CA VAL A 369 8.36 26.98 2.16
C VAL A 369 9.28 25.85 2.58
N PHE A 370 10.41 25.68 1.87
CA PHE A 370 11.35 24.59 2.08
C PHE A 370 12.77 25.10 2.29
N GLU A 371 13.52 24.34 3.07
CA GLU A 371 14.92 24.64 3.35
C GLU A 371 15.85 23.65 2.63
N LYS A 372 17.13 24.03 2.49
CA LYS A 372 18.18 23.10 2.05
C LYS A 372 18.29 21.96 3.08
N ASP A 373 18.59 20.75 2.60
CA ASP A 373 18.73 19.53 3.41
C ASP A 373 17.45 19.01 4.07
N GLU A 374 16.32 19.68 3.86
CA GLU A 374 15.02 19.22 4.33
C GLU A 374 14.56 17.95 3.58
N MET A 375 13.84 17.09 4.31
CA MET A 375 13.15 15.93 3.75
C MET A 375 11.71 16.28 3.37
N ILE A 376 11.35 16.03 2.12
CA ILE A 376 10.06 16.32 1.54
C ILE A 376 9.41 15.09 0.90
N ASP A 377 8.11 15.18 0.69
CA ASP A 377 7.32 14.21 -0.05
C ASP A 377 6.94 14.79 -1.41
N VAL A 378 7.09 13.99 -2.47
CA VAL A 378 6.73 14.37 -3.84
C VAL A 378 5.47 13.63 -4.27
N ILE A 379 4.41 14.39 -4.51
CA ILE A 379 3.09 13.86 -4.87
C ILE A 379 2.82 14.19 -6.33
N ALA A 380 2.64 13.15 -7.15
CA ALA A 380 2.37 13.33 -8.57
C ALA A 380 1.63 12.15 -9.19
N VAL A 381 1.37 12.28 -10.49
CA VAL A 381 0.84 11.20 -11.33
C VAL A 381 1.98 10.56 -12.12
N THR A 382 2.08 9.23 -12.06
CA THR A 382 3.12 8.47 -12.75
C THR A 382 3.01 8.58 -14.27
N LYS A 383 4.06 8.18 -15.00
CA LYS A 383 4.00 8.03 -16.46
C LYS A 383 2.90 7.03 -16.81
N GLY A 384 2.03 7.37 -17.77
CA GLY A 384 1.06 6.41 -18.30
C GLY A 384 1.74 5.42 -19.23
N GLN A 385 1.42 4.14 -19.09
CA GLN A 385 1.89 3.06 -19.98
C GLN A 385 0.74 2.44 -20.78
N GLY A 386 -0.52 2.81 -20.48
CA GLY A 386 -1.69 2.33 -21.20
C GLY A 386 -2.13 0.95 -20.72
N PHE A 387 -2.75 0.18 -21.60
CA PHE A 387 -3.11 -1.20 -21.32
C PHE A 387 -1.87 -2.09 -21.38
N THR A 388 -1.64 -2.87 -20.32
CA THR A 388 -0.48 -3.75 -20.19
C THR A 388 -0.90 -5.16 -19.79
N GLY A 389 -0.15 -6.15 -20.29
CA GLY A 389 -0.31 -7.55 -19.92
C GLY A 389 0.13 -7.82 -18.47
N VAL A 390 -0.32 -8.95 -17.92
CA VAL A 390 -0.07 -9.34 -16.51
C VAL A 390 1.40 -9.35 -16.12
N THR A 391 2.28 -9.82 -17.02
CA THR A 391 3.72 -9.94 -16.78
C THR A 391 4.37 -8.57 -16.53
N ALA A 392 4.14 -7.59 -17.40
CA ALA A 392 4.70 -6.25 -17.24
C ALA A 392 4.03 -5.49 -16.09
N ARG A 393 2.71 -5.62 -15.98
CA ARG A 393 1.91 -4.90 -14.96
C ARG A 393 2.26 -5.35 -13.54
N TRP A 394 2.33 -6.65 -13.30
CA TRP A 394 2.46 -7.25 -11.96
C TRP A 394 3.80 -7.93 -11.69
N GLY A 395 4.70 -8.02 -12.68
CA GLY A 395 5.98 -8.70 -12.54
C GLY A 395 5.84 -10.22 -12.38
N THR A 396 4.76 -10.83 -12.91
CA THR A 396 4.57 -12.28 -12.81
C THR A 396 5.60 -13.02 -13.66
N LYS A 397 6.04 -14.20 -13.20
CA LYS A 397 6.91 -15.06 -14.01
C LYS A 397 6.22 -15.44 -15.33
N LYS A 398 6.96 -15.41 -16.43
CA LYS A 398 6.49 -15.89 -17.74
C LYS A 398 6.37 -17.43 -17.70
N LEU A 399 5.40 -17.97 -18.42
CA LEU A 399 5.26 -19.43 -18.59
C LEU A 399 6.37 -19.98 -19.50
N PRO A 400 6.60 -21.32 -19.51
CA PRO A 400 7.56 -21.94 -20.41
C PRO A 400 7.31 -21.59 -21.88
N ARG A 401 8.38 -21.51 -22.68
CA ARG A 401 8.31 -21.14 -24.11
C ARG A 401 7.34 -22.00 -24.91
N LYS A 402 7.23 -23.30 -24.59
CA LYS A 402 6.36 -24.28 -25.24
C LYS A 402 4.87 -24.16 -24.88
N THR A 403 4.48 -23.18 -24.07
CA THR A 403 3.09 -23.01 -23.65
C THR A 403 2.20 -22.61 -24.82
N HIS A 404 1.14 -23.38 -25.08
CA HIS A 404 0.15 -23.05 -26.11
C HIS A 404 -0.67 -21.81 -25.74
N LYS A 405 -1.08 -21.03 -26.76
CA LYS A 405 -1.81 -19.75 -26.61
C LYS A 405 -1.05 -18.71 -25.75
N GLY A 406 0.26 -18.63 -25.95
CA GLY A 406 1.13 -17.58 -25.40
C GLY A 406 1.59 -17.79 -23.95
N LEU A 407 2.77 -17.27 -23.66
CA LEU A 407 3.47 -17.44 -22.38
C LEU A 407 3.34 -16.26 -21.39
N ARG A 408 2.86 -15.10 -21.85
CA ARG A 408 2.76 -13.86 -21.06
C ARG A 408 1.40 -13.74 -20.35
N LYS A 409 1.01 -14.81 -19.64
CA LYS A 409 -0.26 -14.93 -18.91
C LYS A 409 -0.03 -15.54 -17.53
N VAL A 410 -1.02 -15.40 -16.65
CA VAL A 410 -1.11 -16.18 -15.42
C VAL A 410 -1.84 -17.48 -15.76
N ALA A 411 -1.27 -18.63 -15.40
CA ALA A 411 -1.85 -19.93 -15.73
C ALA A 411 -3.12 -20.21 -14.92
N CYS A 412 -3.02 -20.18 -13.59
CA CYS A 412 -4.14 -20.42 -12.69
C CYS A 412 -4.70 -19.09 -12.17
N ILE A 413 -5.95 -18.77 -12.51
CA ILE A 413 -6.63 -17.54 -12.08
C ILE A 413 -7.41 -17.69 -10.78
N GLY A 414 -7.45 -18.89 -10.19
CA GLY A 414 -8.17 -19.21 -8.97
C GLY A 414 -8.34 -20.73 -8.84
N ALA A 415 -8.57 -21.19 -7.62
CA ALA A 415 -9.06 -22.56 -7.39
C ALA A 415 -10.53 -22.66 -7.85
N TRP A 416 -11.06 -23.88 -7.89
CA TRP A 416 -12.49 -24.10 -8.20
C TRP A 416 -13.40 -23.37 -7.21
N HIS A 417 -13.12 -23.52 -5.92
CA HIS A 417 -13.86 -22.84 -4.86
C HIS A 417 -12.97 -21.73 -4.26
N PRO A 418 -13.46 -20.49 -4.15
CA PRO A 418 -14.80 -20.00 -4.51
C PRO A 418 -15.00 -19.82 -6.03
N SER A 419 -16.25 -19.91 -6.49
CA SER A 419 -16.68 -19.88 -7.91
C SER A 419 -16.56 -18.50 -8.59
N HIS A 420 -15.62 -17.66 -8.16
CA HIS A 420 -15.33 -16.37 -8.76
C HIS A 420 -13.84 -16.05 -8.66
N VAL A 421 -13.36 -15.25 -9.61
CA VAL A 421 -11.97 -14.80 -9.60
C VAL A 421 -11.79 -13.77 -8.49
N GLN A 422 -10.86 -14.04 -7.58
CA GLN A 422 -10.52 -13.11 -6.51
C GLN A 422 -9.94 -11.80 -7.08
N TRP A 423 -10.33 -10.66 -6.51
CA TRP A 423 -9.81 -9.34 -6.86
C TRP A 423 -8.29 -9.22 -6.66
N THR A 424 -7.74 -10.12 -5.85
CA THR A 424 -6.31 -10.24 -5.61
C THR A 424 -5.57 -10.90 -6.79
N VAL A 425 -6.23 -11.59 -7.70
CA VAL A 425 -5.53 -12.26 -8.81
C VAL A 425 -4.95 -11.23 -9.78
N ALA A 426 -3.69 -11.39 -10.17
CA ALA A 426 -3.03 -10.50 -11.12
C ALA A 426 -3.69 -10.59 -12.50
N ARG A 427 -4.26 -9.48 -12.98
CA ARG A 427 -4.91 -9.37 -14.30
C ARG A 427 -4.30 -8.28 -15.16
N ALA A 428 -4.47 -8.37 -16.47
CA ALA A 428 -4.08 -7.32 -17.42
C ALA A 428 -4.94 -6.07 -17.20
N GLY A 429 -4.49 -4.92 -17.70
CA GLY A 429 -5.24 -3.67 -17.60
C GLY A 429 -4.35 -2.44 -17.60
N GLN A 430 -4.91 -1.32 -17.16
CA GLN A 430 -4.19 -0.05 -17.06
C GLN A 430 -2.93 -0.19 -16.19
N ASP A 431 -1.81 0.31 -16.71
CA ASP A 431 -0.59 0.55 -15.95
C ASP A 431 -0.05 1.96 -16.15
N GLY A 432 0.53 2.49 -15.09
CA GLY A 432 0.92 3.87 -15.01
C GLY A 432 -0.27 4.84 -14.98
N TYR A 433 0.07 6.12 -14.90
CA TYR A 433 -0.90 7.20 -14.66
C TYR A 433 -1.65 7.08 -13.33
N HIS A 434 -0.98 6.55 -12.31
CA HIS A 434 -1.53 6.44 -10.97
C HIS A 434 -1.09 7.65 -10.13
N HIS A 435 -1.93 8.10 -9.21
CA HIS A 435 -1.53 9.05 -8.17
C HIS A 435 -0.61 8.33 -7.17
N ARG A 436 0.54 8.94 -6.87
CA ARG A 436 1.54 8.42 -5.92
C ARG A 436 2.05 9.54 -5.05
N THR A 437 2.33 9.19 -3.80
CA THR A 437 3.13 9.99 -2.86
C THR A 437 4.43 9.24 -2.72
N SER A 438 5.52 9.83 -3.22
CA SER A 438 6.87 9.32 -3.02
C SER A 438 7.44 10.06 -1.82
N ALA A 439 7.68 9.34 -0.73
CA ALA A 439 8.04 9.95 0.53
C ALA A 439 9.56 10.06 0.72
N ASN A 440 9.98 10.96 1.61
CA ASN A 440 11.36 11.04 2.10
C ASN A 440 12.40 11.30 1.01
N HIS A 441 12.13 12.27 0.15
CA HIS A 441 13.14 12.82 -0.75
C HIS A 441 13.89 13.96 -0.08
N LYS A 442 15.22 13.99 -0.25
CA LYS A 442 16.05 15.06 0.29
C LYS A 442 16.22 16.19 -0.72
N ILE A 443 16.13 17.43 -0.26
CA ILE A 443 16.51 18.60 -1.05
C ILE A 443 18.02 18.80 -0.92
N TYR A 444 18.73 18.81 -2.04
CA TYR A 444 20.18 19.05 -2.06
C TYR A 444 20.53 20.52 -2.27
N ARG A 445 19.69 21.21 -3.05
CA ARG A 445 19.85 22.63 -3.33
C ARG A 445 18.50 23.23 -3.72
N ILE A 446 18.29 24.46 -3.29
CA ILE A 446 17.29 25.36 -3.83
C ILE A 446 18.09 26.44 -4.57
N GLY A 447 18.01 26.45 -5.90
CA GLY A 447 18.75 27.39 -6.73
C GLY A 447 17.84 28.52 -7.19
N LYS A 448 18.34 29.76 -7.13
CA LYS A 448 17.63 30.94 -7.62
C LYS A 448 17.75 31.05 -9.13
N GLY A 449 16.65 31.34 -9.81
CA GLY A 449 16.61 31.44 -11.27
C GLY A 449 17.45 32.59 -11.83
N ALA A 450 17.55 33.69 -11.08
CA ALA A 450 18.32 34.88 -11.46
C ALA A 450 19.85 34.72 -11.30
N ASP A 451 20.30 33.73 -10.53
CA ASP A 451 21.72 33.51 -10.27
C ASP A 451 22.37 32.73 -11.42
N GLU A 452 23.36 33.34 -12.07
CA GLU A 452 24.15 32.74 -13.15
C GLU A 452 25.03 31.57 -12.68
N GLY A 453 25.36 31.54 -11.38
CA GLY A 453 26.12 30.48 -10.72
C GLY A 453 25.25 29.44 -10.01
N ASN A 454 23.93 29.38 -10.29
CA ASN A 454 23.02 28.57 -9.49
C ASN A 454 23.31 27.05 -9.51
N ALA A 455 24.10 26.55 -10.46
CA ALA A 455 24.58 25.17 -10.51
C ALA A 455 26.10 25.04 -10.34
N SER A 456 26.81 26.11 -10.02
CA SER A 456 28.21 26.06 -9.59
C SER A 456 28.32 25.69 -8.12
N THR A 457 29.45 25.10 -7.78
CA THR A 457 29.86 24.82 -6.39
C THR A 457 31.08 25.65 -6.05
N GLU A 458 31.51 25.64 -4.79
CA GLU A 458 32.73 26.35 -4.35
C GLU A 458 34.00 25.80 -5.03
N PHE A 459 33.94 24.57 -5.55
CA PHE A 459 35.01 23.91 -6.27
C PHE A 459 35.00 24.19 -7.77
N ASP A 460 33.89 24.70 -8.32
CA ASP A 460 33.80 25.02 -9.75
C ASP A 460 34.43 26.39 -10.02
N VAL A 461 35.48 26.42 -10.85
CA VAL A 461 36.13 27.67 -11.29
C VAL A 461 35.21 28.52 -12.16
N SER A 462 34.30 27.88 -12.91
CA SER A 462 33.39 28.56 -13.85
C SER A 462 31.96 28.62 -13.32
N LYS A 463 31.28 29.74 -13.59
CA LYS A 463 29.84 29.88 -13.34
C LYS A 463 29.07 29.04 -14.35
N LYS A 464 28.15 28.20 -13.86
CA LYS A 464 27.26 27.39 -14.68
C LYS A 464 25.84 27.42 -14.12
N GLN A 465 24.88 27.46 -15.03
CA GLN A 465 23.46 27.36 -14.72
C GLN A 465 22.99 25.91 -14.78
N ILE A 466 21.91 25.58 -14.06
CA ILE A 466 21.39 24.22 -13.98
C ILE A 466 20.88 23.65 -15.31
N THR A 467 20.57 24.53 -16.27
CA THR A 467 20.14 24.12 -17.60
C THR A 467 21.31 23.47 -18.32
N PRO A 468 21.24 22.18 -18.70
CA PRO A 468 22.33 21.52 -19.39
C PRO A 468 22.52 22.12 -20.79
N MET A 469 23.70 21.93 -21.38
CA MET A 469 23.96 22.36 -22.75
C MET A 469 22.89 21.84 -23.73
N GLY A 470 22.25 22.73 -24.48
CA GLY A 470 21.13 22.39 -25.38
C GLY A 470 19.76 22.25 -24.68
N GLY A 471 19.67 22.57 -23.39
CA GLY A 471 18.45 22.51 -22.61
C GLY A 471 18.06 21.11 -22.12
N PHE A 472 17.15 21.04 -21.16
CA PHE A 472 16.63 19.74 -20.73
C PHE A 472 15.80 19.11 -21.85
N VAL A 473 16.19 17.91 -22.29
CA VAL A 473 15.53 17.19 -23.39
C VAL A 473 14.02 17.11 -23.18
N ARG A 474 13.23 17.60 -24.14
CA ARG A 474 11.75 17.67 -24.11
C ARG A 474 11.14 18.57 -23.04
N TYR A 475 11.94 19.34 -22.29
CA TYR A 475 11.47 20.35 -21.35
C TYR A 475 11.76 21.76 -21.87
N GLY A 476 13.03 22.08 -22.10
CA GLY A 476 13.53 23.42 -22.41
C GLY A 476 14.52 23.90 -21.35
N GLU A 477 14.70 25.21 -21.27
CA GLU A 477 15.52 25.89 -20.27
C GLU A 477 14.76 26.03 -18.95
N VAL A 478 15.48 25.98 -17.83
CA VAL A 478 14.98 26.32 -16.50
C VAL A 478 15.41 27.75 -16.21
N LYS A 479 14.44 28.66 -16.07
CA LYS A 479 14.68 30.10 -15.87
C LYS A 479 14.23 30.59 -14.49
N ASN A 480 13.37 29.83 -13.84
CA ASN A 480 12.90 30.14 -12.50
C ASN A 480 13.72 29.41 -11.45
N ASP A 481 13.43 29.72 -10.18
CA ASP A 481 13.92 28.95 -9.05
C ASP A 481 13.64 27.46 -9.24
N TYR A 482 14.53 26.63 -8.71
CA TYR A 482 14.40 25.19 -8.83
C TYR A 482 14.77 24.49 -7.52
N VAL A 483 14.19 23.30 -7.34
CA VAL A 483 14.54 22.38 -6.27
C VAL A 483 15.27 21.18 -6.87
N MET A 484 16.48 20.92 -6.38
CA MET A 484 17.25 19.72 -6.68
C MET A 484 16.91 18.64 -5.66
N ILE A 485 16.27 17.57 -6.13
CA ILE A 485 15.75 16.50 -5.28
C ILE A 485 16.57 15.23 -5.48
N LYS A 486 16.98 14.58 -4.39
CA LYS A 486 17.65 13.28 -4.43
C LYS A 486 16.83 12.23 -5.17
N GLY A 487 17.47 11.56 -6.12
CA GLY A 487 16.94 10.41 -6.83
C GLY A 487 15.90 10.76 -7.88
N SER A 488 15.02 9.80 -8.16
CA SER A 488 13.94 9.95 -9.14
C SER A 488 12.62 10.28 -8.47
N VAL A 489 11.85 11.19 -9.06
CA VAL A 489 10.48 11.51 -8.60
C VAL A 489 9.42 10.97 -9.57
N PRO A 490 8.17 10.73 -9.12
CA PRO A 490 7.11 10.22 -9.98
C PRO A 490 6.79 11.13 -11.18
N GLY A 491 6.45 10.54 -12.31
CA GLY A 491 5.94 11.25 -13.48
C GLY A 491 6.99 11.55 -14.56
N VAL A 492 6.48 12.07 -15.68
CA VAL A 492 7.27 12.46 -16.87
C VAL A 492 7.79 13.89 -16.73
N LYS A 493 8.74 14.29 -17.58
CA LYS A 493 9.11 15.70 -17.75
C LYS A 493 7.85 16.54 -18.06
N LYS A 494 7.83 17.81 -17.65
CA LYS A 494 6.67 18.73 -17.73
C LYS A 494 5.50 18.38 -16.80
N ARG A 495 5.55 17.28 -16.04
CA ARG A 495 4.50 16.93 -15.07
C ARG A 495 4.54 17.92 -13.91
N VAL A 496 3.38 18.46 -13.54
CA VAL A 496 3.19 19.20 -12.29
C VAL A 496 3.32 18.25 -11.10
N LEU A 497 4.20 18.61 -10.18
CA LEU A 497 4.46 17.92 -8.91
C LEU A 497 3.95 18.80 -7.78
N THR A 498 3.40 18.18 -6.75
CA THR A 498 3.14 18.85 -5.47
C THR A 498 4.20 18.38 -4.49
N LEU A 499 5.04 19.30 -4.05
CA LEU A 499 6.03 19.09 -3.01
C LEU A 499 5.35 19.39 -1.67
N ARG A 500 5.48 18.51 -0.69
CA ARG A 500 4.89 18.68 0.64
C ARG A 500 5.97 18.41 1.68
N LYS A 501 5.95 19.12 2.80
CA LYS A 501 6.74 18.72 3.98
C LYS A 501 6.38 17.30 4.39
N THR A 502 7.32 16.59 5.01
CA THR A 502 7.09 15.21 5.45
C THR A 502 5.98 15.14 6.49
N LEU A 503 5.20 14.04 6.47
CA LEU A 503 4.11 13.86 7.45
C LEU A 503 4.63 13.64 8.87
N TYR A 504 5.79 12.99 8.97
CA TYR A 504 6.44 12.64 10.23
C TYR A 504 7.84 13.24 10.24
N PRO A 505 8.30 13.76 11.39
CA PRO A 505 9.65 14.27 11.52
C PRO A 505 10.66 13.17 11.21
N GLN A 506 11.63 13.48 10.36
CA GLN A 506 12.64 12.52 9.92
C GLN A 506 13.86 12.61 10.85
N VAL A 507 14.05 11.58 11.67
CA VAL A 507 15.12 11.53 12.69
C VAL A 507 16.32 10.67 12.31
N SER A 508 16.26 9.99 11.16
CA SER A 508 17.36 9.12 10.74
C SER A 508 18.62 9.93 10.43
N ARG A 509 19.82 9.36 10.69
CA ARG A 509 21.11 10.01 10.35
C ARG A 509 21.19 10.43 8.88
N ARG A 510 20.63 9.62 7.98
CA ARG A 510 20.55 9.93 6.53
C ARG A 510 19.66 11.14 6.23
N ALA A 511 18.60 11.34 7.00
CA ALA A 511 17.70 12.47 6.86
C ALA A 511 18.34 13.77 7.37
N LEU A 512 19.03 13.71 8.51
CA LEU A 512 19.62 14.88 9.18
C LEU A 512 21.01 15.29 8.65
N GLU A 513 21.59 14.50 7.75
CA GLU A 513 22.90 14.77 7.16
C GLU A 513 22.97 16.15 6.45
N LYS A 514 24.02 16.93 6.61
CA LYS A 514 24.20 18.15 5.81
C LYS A 514 24.76 17.79 4.43
N VAL A 515 24.22 18.38 3.36
CA VAL A 515 24.68 18.08 2.00
C VAL A 515 25.51 19.23 1.46
N GLU A 516 26.77 18.91 1.19
CA GLU A 516 27.68 19.78 0.46
C GLU A 516 27.93 19.20 -0.93
N LEU A 517 27.68 19.98 -1.98
CA LEU A 517 27.83 19.53 -3.35
C LEU A 517 29.20 19.96 -3.86
N LYS A 518 29.96 19.01 -4.41
CA LYS A 518 31.27 19.25 -5.03
C LYS A 518 31.19 19.52 -6.52
N TRP A 519 30.21 18.92 -7.18
CA TRP A 519 30.04 19.10 -8.61
C TRP A 519 28.60 18.80 -9.03
N ILE A 520 28.11 19.55 -10.01
CA ILE A 520 26.81 19.35 -10.63
C ILE A 520 27.02 19.23 -12.14
N ASP A 521 26.50 18.16 -12.74
CA ASP A 521 26.65 17.90 -14.17
C ASP A 521 25.71 18.77 -15.01
N THR A 522 26.27 19.68 -15.82
CA THR A 522 25.56 20.54 -16.78
C THR A 522 25.83 20.13 -18.23
N SER A 523 26.44 18.96 -18.46
CA SER A 523 26.63 18.42 -19.81
C SER A 523 25.32 18.21 -20.58
N SER A 524 25.41 18.19 -21.91
CA SER A 524 24.25 17.86 -22.76
C SER A 524 23.68 16.48 -22.40
N LYS A 525 22.37 16.45 -22.18
CA LYS A 525 21.61 15.21 -21.95
C LYS A 525 20.96 14.66 -23.23
N PHE A 526 21.23 15.31 -24.37
CA PHE A 526 20.85 14.83 -25.69
C PHE A 526 22.09 14.20 -26.35
N GLY A 527 22.19 12.88 -26.25
CA GLY A 527 23.41 12.13 -26.59
C GLY A 527 24.36 12.02 -25.41
N HIS A 528 25.65 11.88 -25.69
CA HIS A 528 26.74 11.81 -24.70
C HIS A 528 27.48 13.16 -24.66
N GLY A 529 27.12 14.02 -23.70
CA GLY A 529 27.75 15.32 -23.55
C GLY A 529 29.12 15.22 -22.88
N ALA A 530 30.18 15.62 -23.59
CA ALA A 530 31.54 15.66 -23.05
C ALA A 530 31.89 16.99 -22.34
N PHE A 531 31.18 18.07 -22.66
CA PHE A 531 31.47 19.42 -22.16
C PHE A 531 30.39 19.88 -21.18
N GLN A 532 30.79 20.60 -20.14
CA GLN A 532 29.92 21.17 -19.12
C GLN A 532 29.39 22.55 -19.52
N THR A 533 30.18 23.34 -20.25
CA THR A 533 29.82 24.69 -20.69
C THR A 533 30.09 24.90 -22.18
N ALA A 534 29.41 25.89 -22.76
CA ALA A 534 29.68 26.30 -24.14
C ALA A 534 31.09 26.90 -24.31
N ALA A 535 31.60 27.57 -23.26
CA ALA A 535 32.96 28.11 -23.24
C ALA A 535 34.01 27.00 -23.30
N GLU A 536 33.87 25.96 -22.47
CA GLU A 536 34.73 24.77 -22.48
C GLU A 536 34.71 24.08 -23.85
N LYS A 537 33.52 23.89 -24.44
CA LYS A 537 33.40 23.31 -25.78
C LYS A 537 34.12 24.15 -26.84
N ARG A 538 34.00 25.48 -26.78
CA ARG A 538 34.68 26.39 -27.72
C ARG A 538 36.19 26.36 -27.52
N ALA A 539 36.67 26.36 -26.27
CA ALA A 539 38.09 26.26 -25.96
C ALA A 539 38.69 24.95 -26.48
N PHE A 540 37.97 23.82 -26.34
CA PHE A 540 38.42 22.53 -26.84
C PHE A 540 38.37 22.41 -28.37
N MET A 541 37.27 22.85 -29.01
CA MET A 541 37.08 22.70 -30.45
C MET A 541 37.82 23.75 -31.28
N GLY A 542 38.25 24.86 -30.67
CA GLY A 542 38.84 26.00 -31.37
C GLY A 542 37.86 26.68 -32.32
N THR A 543 38.40 27.43 -33.28
CA THR A 543 37.62 28.13 -34.32
C THR A 543 37.13 27.13 -35.36
N LEU A 544 35.81 26.99 -35.50
CA LEU A 544 35.19 26.12 -36.50
C LEU A 544 34.81 26.93 -37.75
N LYS A 545 34.56 26.24 -38.87
CA LYS A 545 34.13 26.87 -40.13
C LYS A 545 32.92 27.81 -39.96
N LYS A 546 31.97 27.44 -39.11
CA LYS A 546 30.77 28.24 -38.80
C LYS A 546 31.07 29.55 -38.05
N ASP A 547 32.21 29.61 -37.34
CA ASP A 547 32.61 30.76 -36.54
C ASP A 547 33.38 31.79 -37.40
N LEU A 548 33.82 31.40 -38.61
CA LEU A 548 34.46 32.26 -39.61
C LEU A 548 33.47 33.03 -40.49
N VAL A 549 32.19 32.64 -40.50
CA VAL A 549 31.16 33.32 -41.28
C VAL A 549 30.66 34.49 -40.45
N THR A 550 31.11 35.70 -40.79
CA THR A 550 30.57 36.93 -40.22
C THR A 550 29.07 37.00 -40.51
N PRO A 551 28.19 37.22 -39.52
CA PRO A 551 26.77 37.43 -39.81
C PRO A 551 26.64 38.69 -40.68
N ALA A 552 26.06 38.53 -41.86
CA ALA A 552 25.67 39.63 -42.75
C ALA A 552 24.46 40.38 -42.20
#